data_AF-A0A2M7FQC5-F1
#
_entry.id   AF-A0A2M7FQC5-F1
#
_cell.length_a   1.000
_cell.length_b   1.000
_cell.length_c   1.000
_cell.angle_alpha   90.00
_cell.angle_beta   90.00
_cell.angle_gamma   90.00
#
_symmetry.space_group_name_H-M   'P 1'
#
loop_
_entity.id
_entity.type
_entity.pdbx_description
1 polymer ?
#
loop_
_entity_poly.entity_id
_entity_poly.type
_entity_poly.pdbx_seq_one_letter_code
_entity_poly.pdbx_strand_id
1 'polypeptide(L)'
;TMLKDHKVYITDWTNARLVPLSEGDFSLADYVNYVQEFIRHVQQRYGNCHVMSVCQPTVPVLAAVSLMASRGEATPLSMVMMGGPIDASKSPTAVNNLAMNKSMAWFEHNVIYRVPSRFPGAGRRVYPGFLQHSGFVAMNPSNHLRSHYDYFKDLIKGDSSSAETHRKFYDEYNAVLDMDAHYYLDTIRTVFQDFNLVNGTWDVLGVDGKVEHVCPQDIKTTALLSVEGELDDISGSGQTAAVHEICSGVDKSMQQHIEVKGAGHYGIFAGRRWREMVYPQIKTFILKYQDKLTSATATETETALATTPAPAATLKASAQAAAKPATARAKPKVATRKK
;
A
#
# COMPACT_ATOMS: atom_id res chain seq x y z
N THR A 1 -5.02 9.69 11.38
CA THR A 1 -6.19 8.95 11.93
C THR A 1 -5.84 7.53 12.31
N MET A 2 -5.22 6.74 11.43
CA MET A 2 -4.97 5.30 11.65
C MET A 2 -4.06 4.94 12.84
N LEU A 3 -3.06 5.77 13.16
CA LEU A 3 -2.09 5.52 14.24
C LEU A 3 -2.72 5.34 15.62
N LYS A 4 -3.97 5.79 15.82
CA LYS A 4 -4.68 5.63 17.09
C LYS A 4 -5.14 4.19 17.33
N ASP A 5 -5.45 3.47 16.26
CA ASP A 5 -6.11 2.15 16.32
C ASP A 5 -5.25 1.02 15.75
N HIS A 6 -4.17 1.34 15.02
CA HIS A 6 -3.35 0.36 14.30
C HIS A 6 -1.86 0.62 14.47
N LYS A 7 -1.07 -0.46 14.39
CA LYS A 7 0.36 -0.38 14.13
C LYS A 7 0.59 -0.14 12.64
N VAL A 8 0.91 1.10 12.29
CA VAL A 8 1.02 1.51 10.88
C VAL A 8 2.47 1.43 10.42
N TYR A 9 2.67 0.77 9.28
CA TYR A 9 3.88 0.76 8.49
C TYR A 9 3.58 1.48 7.18
N ILE A 10 4.46 2.38 6.75
CA ILE A 10 4.30 3.18 5.53
C ILE A 10 5.62 3.19 4.77
N THR A 11 5.54 3.08 3.44
CA THR A 11 6.70 3.25 2.57
C THR A 11 7.00 4.74 2.41
N ASP A 12 8.23 5.14 2.70
CA ASP A 12 8.72 6.51 2.47
C ASP A 12 9.59 6.52 1.21
N TRP A 13 9.09 7.17 0.15
CA TRP A 13 9.71 7.13 -1.17
C TRP A 13 10.72 8.26 -1.33
N THR A 14 11.96 7.91 -1.69
CA THR A 14 13.02 8.89 -1.90
C THR A 14 12.82 9.61 -3.25
N ASN A 15 12.94 10.94 -3.24
CA ASN A 15 12.88 11.75 -4.44
C ASN A 15 14.02 11.38 -5.41
N ALA A 16 13.69 11.03 -6.66
CA ALA A 16 14.66 10.50 -7.62
C ALA A 16 15.85 11.45 -7.87
N ARG A 17 15.67 12.77 -7.71
CA ARG A 17 16.78 13.74 -7.84
C ARG A 17 17.89 13.55 -6.81
N LEU A 18 17.57 12.90 -5.69
CA LEU A 18 18.51 12.64 -4.59
C LEU A 18 19.15 11.25 -4.67
N VAL A 19 18.79 10.43 -5.67
CA VAL A 19 19.30 9.07 -5.84
C VAL A 19 20.40 9.06 -6.91
N PRO A 20 21.68 8.78 -6.55
CA PRO A 20 22.78 8.69 -7.52
C PRO A 20 22.51 7.68 -8.64
N LEU A 21 23.13 7.89 -9.80
CA LEU A 21 23.03 6.95 -10.94
C LEU A 21 23.60 5.56 -10.62
N SER A 22 24.53 5.46 -9.67
CA SER A 22 25.12 4.19 -9.25
C SER A 22 24.13 3.26 -8.53
N GLU A 23 23.02 3.79 -8.01
CA GLU A 23 21.97 3.01 -7.35
C GLU A 23 20.98 2.36 -8.34
N GLY A 24 21.23 2.48 -9.64
CA GLY A 24 20.38 1.93 -10.69
C GLY A 24 19.14 2.77 -10.98
N ASP A 25 18.21 2.21 -11.75
CA ASP A 25 16.94 2.85 -12.10
C ASP A 25 15.79 2.31 -11.23
N PHE A 26 14.63 2.94 -11.31
CA PHE A 26 13.43 2.49 -10.62
C PHE A 26 12.26 2.43 -11.60
N SER A 27 11.85 1.21 -11.94
CA SER A 27 10.76 0.88 -12.85
C SER A 27 9.45 0.55 -12.11
N LEU A 28 8.38 0.30 -12.86
CA LEU A 28 7.14 -0.21 -12.27
C LEU A 28 7.32 -1.63 -11.68
N ALA A 29 8.16 -2.46 -12.29
CA ALA A 29 8.50 -3.78 -11.75
C ALA A 29 9.23 -3.68 -10.41
N ASP A 30 10.13 -2.70 -10.25
CA ASP A 30 10.84 -2.47 -8.98
C ASP A 30 9.87 -2.07 -7.87
N TYR A 31 8.84 -1.27 -8.18
CA TYR A 31 7.77 -0.97 -7.23
C TYR A 31 7.05 -2.26 -6.79
N VAL A 32 6.64 -3.09 -7.75
CA VAL A 32 5.95 -4.36 -7.49
C VAL A 32 6.83 -5.28 -6.62
N ASN A 33 8.12 -5.38 -6.92
CA ASN A 33 9.08 -6.18 -6.15
C ASN A 33 9.25 -5.65 -4.72
N TYR A 34 9.41 -4.33 -4.57
CA TYR A 34 9.57 -3.70 -3.26
C TYR A 34 8.32 -3.86 -2.37
N VAL A 35 7.11 -3.80 -2.95
CA VAL A 35 5.88 -4.07 -2.18
C VAL A 35 5.86 -5.50 -1.64
N GLN A 36 6.26 -6.49 -2.43
CA GLN A 36 6.34 -7.88 -1.96
C GLN A 36 7.34 -8.02 -0.82
N GLU A 37 8.52 -7.40 -0.95
CA GLU A 37 9.53 -7.36 0.12
C GLU A 37 8.97 -6.71 1.39
N PHE A 38 8.30 -5.57 1.26
CA PHE A 38 7.74 -4.85 2.39
C PHE A 38 6.64 -5.64 3.11
N ILE A 39 5.74 -6.29 2.36
CA ILE A 39 4.71 -7.18 2.91
C ILE A 39 5.38 -8.34 3.66
N ARG A 40 6.34 -9.02 3.04
CA ARG A 40 7.09 -10.12 3.67
C ARG A 40 7.78 -9.66 4.94
N HIS A 41 8.42 -8.48 4.94
CA HIS A 41 9.09 -7.92 6.11
C HIS A 41 8.13 -7.72 7.28
N VAL A 42 6.95 -7.13 7.04
CA VAL A 42 5.95 -6.92 8.11
C VAL A 42 5.39 -8.26 8.58
N GLN A 43 5.08 -9.18 7.68
CA GLN A 43 4.57 -10.52 8.02
C GLN A 43 5.58 -11.35 8.82
N GLN A 44 6.87 -11.32 8.46
CA GLN A 44 7.92 -12.00 9.24
C GLN A 44 7.98 -11.51 10.69
N ARG A 45 7.61 -10.25 10.94
CA ARG A 45 7.64 -9.64 12.27
C ARG A 45 6.36 -9.87 13.08
N TYR A 46 5.20 -10.00 12.45
CA TYR A 46 3.89 -10.06 13.12
C TYR A 46 3.00 -11.25 12.73
N GLY A 47 3.52 -12.18 11.93
CA GLY A 47 2.79 -13.30 11.34
C GLY A 47 1.96 -12.89 10.12
N ASN A 48 1.20 -11.80 10.22
CA ASN A 48 0.27 -11.36 9.19
C ASN A 48 0.29 -9.82 9.04
N CYS A 49 -0.34 -9.30 7.97
CA CYS A 49 -0.61 -7.87 7.84
C CYS A 49 -1.89 -7.59 7.04
N HIS A 50 -2.35 -6.35 7.12
CA HIS A 50 -3.32 -5.77 6.18
C HIS A 50 -2.59 -4.77 5.30
N VAL A 51 -2.96 -4.68 4.02
CA VAL A 51 -2.37 -3.72 3.08
C VAL A 51 -3.43 -2.71 2.66
N MET A 52 -3.04 -1.44 2.58
CA MET A 52 -3.86 -0.35 2.07
C MET A 52 -3.06 0.44 1.04
N SER A 53 -3.66 0.69 -0.11
CA SER A 53 -3.08 1.45 -1.22
C SER A 53 -3.99 2.61 -1.61
N VAL A 54 -3.41 3.75 -1.95
CA VAL A 54 -4.14 5.01 -2.16
C VAL A 54 -3.64 5.69 -3.42
N CYS A 55 -4.52 5.90 -4.39
CA CYS A 55 -4.20 6.46 -5.70
C CYS A 55 -3.32 5.51 -6.54
N GLN A 56 -2.22 6.02 -7.09
CA GLN A 56 -1.31 5.31 -8.00
C GLN A 56 -0.81 3.92 -7.54
N PRO A 57 -0.50 3.66 -6.25
CA PRO A 57 -0.03 2.37 -5.77
C PRO A 57 -1.04 1.22 -5.89
N THR A 58 -2.32 1.46 -6.16
CA THR A 58 -3.33 0.39 -6.24
C THR A 58 -2.93 -0.69 -7.26
N VAL A 59 -2.42 -0.29 -8.42
CA VAL A 59 -2.03 -1.21 -9.49
C VAL A 59 -0.81 -2.06 -9.12
N PRO A 60 0.36 -1.49 -8.72
CA PRO A 60 1.52 -2.29 -8.36
C PRO A 60 1.31 -3.11 -7.07
N VAL A 61 0.49 -2.65 -6.12
CA VAL A 61 0.16 -3.43 -4.92
C VAL A 61 -0.67 -4.67 -5.27
N LEU A 62 -1.66 -4.53 -6.16
CA LEU A 62 -2.44 -5.66 -6.62
C LEU A 62 -1.57 -6.67 -7.38
N ALA A 63 -0.67 -6.20 -8.25
CA ALA A 63 0.29 -7.09 -8.93
C ALA A 63 1.20 -7.83 -7.95
N ALA A 64 1.75 -7.13 -6.95
CA ALA A 64 2.58 -7.73 -5.92
C ALA A 64 1.87 -8.86 -5.17
N VAL A 65 0.65 -8.61 -4.70
CA VAL A 65 -0.14 -9.63 -3.98
C VAL A 65 -0.54 -10.78 -4.91
N SER A 66 -0.81 -10.50 -6.19
CA SER A 66 -1.10 -11.54 -7.19
C SER A 66 0.10 -12.49 -7.37
N LEU A 67 1.30 -11.95 -7.55
CA LEU A 67 2.53 -12.74 -7.68
C LEU A 67 2.82 -13.59 -6.43
N MET A 68 2.60 -13.02 -5.24
CA MET A 68 2.70 -13.78 -3.99
C MET A 68 1.69 -14.93 -3.94
N ALA A 69 0.44 -14.67 -4.33
CA ALA A 69 -0.61 -15.68 -4.37
C ALA A 69 -0.29 -16.82 -5.36
N SER A 70 0.17 -16.49 -6.57
CA SER A 70 0.56 -17.47 -7.60
C SER A 70 1.69 -18.40 -7.14
N ARG A 71 2.57 -17.92 -6.24
CA ARG A 71 3.63 -18.73 -5.62
C ARG A 71 3.19 -19.51 -4.39
N GLY A 72 1.92 -19.38 -3.97
CA GLY A 72 1.42 -20.00 -2.75
C GLY A 72 2.01 -19.40 -1.47
N GLU A 73 2.51 -18.17 -1.53
CA GLU A 73 3.01 -17.46 -0.35
C GLU A 73 1.85 -16.98 0.54
N ALA A 74 2.16 -16.70 1.81
CA ALA A 74 1.22 -16.02 2.69
C ALA A 74 0.91 -14.60 2.17
N THR A 75 -0.33 -14.36 1.76
CA THR A 75 -0.82 -13.05 1.33
C THR A 75 -1.38 -12.23 2.51
N PRO A 76 -1.52 -10.90 2.38
CA PRO A 76 -2.16 -10.09 3.41
C PRO A 76 -3.58 -10.55 3.73
N LEU A 77 -4.04 -10.33 4.97
CA LEU A 77 -5.39 -10.70 5.40
C LEU A 77 -6.48 -9.94 4.65
N SER A 78 -6.18 -8.68 4.35
CA SER A 78 -7.03 -7.87 3.52
C SER A 78 -6.23 -6.86 2.71
N MET A 79 -6.81 -6.44 1.60
CA MET A 79 -6.28 -5.44 0.70
C MET A 79 -7.34 -4.35 0.47
N VAL A 80 -7.03 -3.14 0.93
CA VAL A 80 -7.87 -1.94 0.78
C VAL A 80 -7.32 -1.09 -0.37
N MET A 81 -8.13 -0.84 -1.38
CA MET A 81 -7.79 -0.13 -2.61
C MET A 81 -8.58 1.16 -2.67
N MET A 82 -7.92 2.31 -2.76
CA MET A 82 -8.59 3.61 -2.64
C MET A 82 -8.28 4.52 -3.83
N GLY A 83 -9.32 4.85 -4.60
CA GLY A 83 -9.28 5.85 -5.68
C GLY A 83 -8.08 5.68 -6.61
N GLY A 84 -7.84 4.48 -7.11
CA GLY A 84 -6.73 4.23 -8.03
C GLY A 84 -7.16 3.56 -9.33
N PRO A 85 -6.35 3.68 -10.40
CA PRO A 85 -6.74 3.32 -11.76
C PRO A 85 -6.55 1.82 -12.04
N ILE A 86 -7.25 0.94 -11.31
CA ILE A 86 -7.14 -0.51 -11.52
C ILE A 86 -7.64 -0.90 -12.91
N ASP A 87 -8.75 -0.30 -13.35
CA ASP A 87 -9.20 -0.32 -14.74
C ASP A 87 -9.37 1.11 -15.25
N ALA A 88 -8.30 1.65 -15.83
CA ALA A 88 -8.26 3.00 -16.38
C ALA A 88 -9.12 3.20 -17.65
N SER A 89 -9.75 2.15 -18.19
CA SER A 89 -10.67 2.26 -19.33
C SER A 89 -12.08 2.70 -18.90
N LYS A 90 -12.43 2.50 -17.62
CA LYS A 90 -13.73 2.86 -17.04
C LYS A 90 -13.77 4.35 -16.70
N SER A 91 -14.88 5.02 -17.07
CA SER A 91 -15.16 6.43 -16.78
C SER A 91 -13.95 7.36 -16.96
N PRO A 92 -13.39 7.51 -18.18
CA PRO A 92 -12.14 8.24 -18.39
C PRO A 92 -12.20 9.69 -17.90
N THR A 93 -11.22 10.08 -17.09
CA THR A 93 -11.01 11.46 -16.64
C THR A 93 -10.05 12.21 -17.56
N ALA A 94 -9.76 13.47 -17.24
CA ALA A 94 -8.73 14.23 -17.94
C ALA A 94 -7.35 13.54 -17.89
N VAL A 95 -7.05 12.85 -16.79
CA VAL A 95 -5.80 12.07 -16.63
C VAL A 95 -5.78 10.90 -17.62
N ASN A 96 -6.86 10.12 -17.69
CA ASN A 96 -6.98 9.02 -18.65
C ASN A 96 -6.85 9.53 -20.10
N ASN A 97 -7.54 10.62 -20.43
CA ASN A 97 -7.53 11.19 -21.77
C ASN A 97 -6.15 11.69 -22.19
N LEU A 98 -5.37 12.30 -21.28
CA LEU A 98 -4.00 12.70 -21.60
C LEU A 98 -3.14 11.48 -21.93
N ALA A 99 -3.22 10.43 -21.12
CA ALA A 99 -2.45 9.21 -21.29
C ALA A 99 -2.80 8.45 -22.58
N MET A 100 -4.10 8.33 -22.91
CA MET A 100 -4.57 7.60 -24.08
C MET A 100 -4.31 8.33 -25.40
N ASN A 101 -4.33 9.67 -25.42
CA ASN A 101 -4.25 10.45 -26.66
C ASN A 101 -2.83 10.90 -27.04
N LYS A 102 -1.81 10.58 -26.24
CA LYS A 102 -0.42 10.94 -26.48
C LYS A 102 0.42 9.68 -26.66
N SER A 103 1.32 9.68 -27.63
CA SER A 103 2.25 8.56 -27.83
C SER A 103 3.30 8.51 -26.72
N MET A 104 3.91 7.34 -26.50
CA MET A 104 5.04 7.20 -25.57
C MET A 104 6.20 8.16 -25.90
N ALA A 105 6.51 8.33 -27.19
CA ALA A 105 7.52 9.29 -27.65
C ALA A 105 7.15 10.74 -27.27
N TRP A 106 5.86 11.08 -27.23
CA TRP A 106 5.44 12.40 -26.75
C TRP A 106 5.76 12.56 -25.26
N PHE A 107 5.46 11.57 -24.42
CA PHE A 107 5.79 11.63 -22.99
C PHE A 107 7.31 11.74 -22.78
N GLU A 108 8.08 10.88 -23.45
CA GLU A 108 9.54 10.88 -23.35
C GLU A 108 10.18 12.22 -23.70
N HIS A 109 9.65 12.94 -24.70
CA HIS A 109 10.23 14.21 -25.13
C HIS A 109 9.68 15.44 -24.41
N ASN A 110 8.47 15.39 -23.88
CA ASN A 110 7.79 16.59 -23.34
C ASN A 110 7.82 16.67 -21.82
N VAL A 111 7.83 15.53 -21.12
CA VAL A 111 7.70 15.51 -19.65
C VAL A 111 8.90 14.89 -18.93
N ILE A 112 9.84 14.26 -19.64
CA ILE A 112 11.05 13.69 -19.05
C ILE A 112 12.23 14.66 -19.16
N TYR A 113 12.84 14.97 -18.02
CA TYR A 113 13.97 15.90 -17.90
C TYR A 113 15.14 15.25 -17.19
N ARG A 114 16.33 15.85 -17.31
CA ARG A 114 17.51 15.42 -16.56
C ARG A 114 17.66 16.21 -15.26
N VAL A 115 17.99 15.51 -14.20
CA VAL A 115 18.30 16.12 -12.90
C VAL A 115 19.53 17.04 -13.03
N PRO A 116 19.45 18.30 -12.55
CA PRO A 116 20.57 19.25 -12.58
C PRO A 116 21.80 18.80 -11.77
N SER A 117 23.00 19.27 -12.17
CA SER A 117 24.30 18.89 -11.59
C SER A 117 24.48 19.15 -10.09
N ARG A 118 23.65 20.01 -9.49
CA ARG A 118 23.71 20.33 -8.06
C ARG A 118 23.13 19.25 -7.14
N PHE A 119 22.47 18.24 -7.68
CA PHE A 119 21.84 17.18 -6.90
C PHE A 119 22.58 15.84 -7.07
N PRO A 120 22.52 14.93 -6.08
CA PRO A 120 23.18 13.62 -6.16
C PRO A 120 22.78 12.79 -7.39
N GLY A 121 21.51 12.88 -7.82
CA GLY A 121 21.01 12.19 -9.01
C GLY A 121 21.33 12.87 -10.35
N ALA A 122 22.33 13.76 -10.41
CA ALA A 122 22.69 14.51 -11.61
C ALA A 122 22.71 13.64 -12.88
N GLY A 123 22.00 14.08 -13.93
CA GLY A 123 21.89 13.37 -15.20
C GLY A 123 20.80 12.30 -15.26
N ARG A 124 20.24 11.85 -14.13
CA ARG A 124 19.09 10.92 -14.07
C ARG A 124 17.91 11.49 -14.83
N ARG A 125 17.21 10.64 -15.58
CA ARG A 125 15.96 10.99 -16.27
C ARG A 125 14.81 10.89 -15.28
N VAL A 126 14.04 11.96 -15.14
CA VAL A 126 12.93 12.04 -14.20
C VAL A 126 11.73 12.72 -14.85
N TYR A 127 10.53 12.40 -14.37
CA TYR A 127 9.37 13.28 -14.50
C TYR A 127 9.38 14.26 -13.31
N PRO A 128 9.70 15.55 -13.50
CA PRO A 128 9.86 16.49 -12.41
C PRO A 128 8.57 16.74 -11.64
N GLY A 129 8.66 16.84 -10.31
CA GLY A 129 7.51 17.07 -9.44
C GLY A 129 6.75 18.38 -9.77
N PHE A 130 7.46 19.43 -10.18
CA PHE A 130 6.80 20.68 -10.56
C PHE A 130 5.97 20.53 -11.85
N LEU A 131 6.41 19.69 -12.79
CA LEU A 131 5.63 19.40 -13.99
C LEU A 131 4.41 18.54 -13.67
N GLN A 132 4.58 17.53 -12.80
CA GLN A 132 3.46 16.75 -12.25
C GLN A 132 2.39 17.66 -11.67
N HIS A 133 2.80 18.59 -10.82
CA HIS A 133 1.92 19.57 -10.20
C HIS A 133 1.20 20.44 -11.24
N SER A 134 1.96 21.05 -12.14
CA SER A 134 1.40 21.95 -13.16
C SER A 134 0.45 21.23 -14.13
N GLY A 135 0.78 19.99 -14.53
CA GLY A 135 -0.05 19.16 -15.38
C GLY A 135 -1.34 18.75 -14.67
N PHE A 136 -1.26 18.38 -13.39
CA PHE A 136 -2.44 18.09 -12.57
C PHE A 136 -3.36 19.32 -12.47
N VAL A 137 -2.83 20.48 -12.09
CA VAL A 137 -3.60 21.74 -12.01
C VAL A 137 -4.23 22.12 -13.36
N ALA A 138 -3.52 21.91 -14.47
CA ALA A 138 -3.99 22.24 -15.81
C ALA A 138 -5.08 21.29 -16.34
N MET A 139 -5.15 20.05 -15.85
CA MET A 139 -6.10 19.05 -16.33
C MET A 139 -7.55 19.30 -15.87
N ASN A 140 -7.76 19.95 -14.72
CA ASN A 140 -9.10 20.33 -14.28
C ASN A 140 -9.15 21.59 -13.39
N PRO A 141 -8.78 22.77 -13.92
CA PRO A 141 -8.50 23.97 -13.10
C PRO A 141 -9.71 24.43 -12.25
N SER A 142 -10.94 24.30 -12.75
CA SER A 142 -12.16 24.70 -12.02
C SER A 142 -12.53 23.74 -10.88
N ASN A 143 -12.38 22.43 -11.09
CA ASN A 143 -12.64 21.44 -10.03
C ASN A 143 -11.50 21.39 -9.03
N HIS A 144 -10.25 21.62 -9.45
CA HIS A 144 -9.12 21.70 -8.52
C HIS A 144 -9.22 22.90 -7.60
N LEU A 145 -9.55 24.10 -8.11
CA LEU A 145 -9.82 25.26 -7.25
C LEU A 145 -10.89 24.95 -6.20
N ARG A 146 -11.94 24.19 -6.57
CA ARG A 146 -13.01 23.81 -5.65
C ARG A 146 -12.61 22.70 -4.68
N SER A 147 -11.99 21.62 -5.14
CA SER A 147 -11.52 20.48 -4.33
C SER A 147 -10.41 20.90 -3.35
N HIS A 148 -9.51 21.80 -3.76
CA HIS A 148 -8.50 22.38 -2.88
C HIS A 148 -9.11 23.38 -1.90
N TYR A 149 -10.10 24.17 -2.32
CA TYR A 149 -10.83 25.06 -1.43
C TYR A 149 -11.69 24.30 -0.41
N ASP A 150 -12.29 23.16 -0.81
CA ASP A 150 -13.04 22.28 0.07
C ASP A 150 -12.10 21.51 1.01
N TYR A 151 -10.93 21.02 0.53
CA TYR A 151 -9.86 20.49 1.38
C TYR A 151 -9.37 21.53 2.40
N PHE A 152 -9.10 22.76 1.96
CA PHE A 152 -8.68 23.88 2.81
C PHE A 152 -9.75 24.26 3.84
N LYS A 153 -11.02 24.37 3.42
CA LYS A 153 -12.16 24.59 4.31
C LYS A 153 -12.30 23.47 5.34
N ASP A 154 -12.11 22.22 4.94
CA ASP A 154 -12.19 21.05 5.82
C ASP A 154 -11.01 20.93 6.77
N LEU A 155 -9.82 21.42 6.37
CA LEU A 155 -8.62 21.53 7.19
C LEU A 155 -8.80 22.63 8.26
N ILE A 156 -9.31 23.80 7.87
CA ILE A 156 -9.58 24.94 8.76
C ILE A 156 -10.72 24.66 9.74
N LYS A 157 -11.77 23.94 9.32
CA LYS A 157 -12.92 23.64 10.19
C LYS A 157 -12.60 22.68 11.35
N GLY A 158 -11.34 22.26 11.52
CA GLY A 158 -10.88 21.43 12.64
C GLY A 158 -9.61 21.91 13.35
N ASP A 159 -8.97 23.00 12.91
CA ASP A 159 -7.74 23.51 13.50
C ASP A 159 -7.83 25.05 13.67
N SER A 160 -7.59 25.53 14.88
CA SER A 160 -7.91 26.93 15.28
C SER A 160 -6.84 27.96 14.88
N SER A 161 -5.88 27.58 14.02
CA SER A 161 -4.82 28.47 13.54
C SER A 161 -4.79 28.55 12.00
N SER A 162 -5.24 29.67 11.43
CA SER A 162 -5.36 29.81 9.97
C SER A 162 -4.01 29.84 9.25
N ALA A 163 -2.96 30.41 9.84
CA ALA A 163 -1.66 30.59 9.20
C ALA A 163 -0.82 29.31 9.14
N GLU A 164 -0.78 28.51 10.21
CA GLU A 164 -0.07 27.21 10.21
C GLU A 164 -0.82 26.20 9.35
N THR A 165 -2.15 26.21 9.38
CA THR A 165 -3.00 25.38 8.52
C THR A 165 -2.80 25.73 7.05
N HIS A 166 -2.74 27.02 6.72
CA HIS A 166 -2.43 27.51 5.38
C HIS A 166 -1.00 27.15 4.96
N ARG A 167 -0.02 27.28 5.84
CA ARG A 167 1.37 26.90 5.56
C ARG A 167 1.53 25.40 5.33
N LYS A 168 0.97 24.55 6.21
CA LYS A 168 0.95 23.09 6.03
C LYS A 168 0.26 22.69 4.73
N PHE A 169 -0.84 23.35 4.39
CA PHE A 169 -1.50 23.15 3.09
C PHE A 169 -0.53 23.43 1.93
N TYR A 170 0.19 24.57 1.92
CA TYR A 170 1.14 24.87 0.85
C TYR A 170 2.39 23.98 0.89
N ASP A 171 2.84 23.55 2.07
CA ASP A 171 3.96 22.62 2.21
C ASP A 171 3.58 21.24 1.64
N GLU A 172 2.39 20.72 1.95
CA GLU A 172 1.83 19.49 1.36
C GLU A 172 1.57 19.66 -0.15
N TYR A 173 1.03 20.81 -0.56
CA TYR A 173 0.71 21.13 -1.96
C TYR A 173 1.95 21.23 -2.85
N ASN A 174 3.07 21.70 -2.29
CA ASN A 174 4.35 21.80 -2.98
C ASN A 174 5.29 20.61 -2.69
N ALA A 175 4.87 19.62 -1.90
CA ALA A 175 5.63 18.40 -1.62
C ALA A 175 5.57 17.45 -2.82
N VAL A 176 6.18 17.87 -3.92
CA VAL A 176 6.25 17.11 -5.16
C VAL A 176 7.63 16.50 -5.34
N LEU A 177 7.65 15.19 -5.56
CA LEU A 177 8.86 14.42 -5.78
C LEU A 177 9.12 14.26 -7.28
N ASP A 178 10.39 14.25 -7.68
CA ASP A 178 10.73 13.85 -9.04
C ASP A 178 10.61 12.32 -9.11
N MET A 179 9.81 11.83 -10.04
CA MET A 179 9.65 10.39 -10.28
C MET A 179 10.70 9.91 -11.28
N ASP A 180 11.26 8.71 -11.09
CA ASP A 180 12.14 8.11 -12.10
C ASP A 180 11.39 7.94 -13.43
N ALA A 181 12.08 8.20 -14.54
CA ALA A 181 11.47 8.14 -15.86
C ALA A 181 10.97 6.72 -16.21
N HIS A 182 11.68 5.67 -15.79
CA HIS A 182 11.26 4.29 -16.08
C HIS A 182 9.92 4.00 -15.41
N TYR A 183 9.81 4.25 -14.11
CA TYR A 183 8.58 4.10 -13.36
C TYR A 183 7.41 4.87 -14.00
N TYR A 184 7.61 6.14 -14.33
CA TYR A 184 6.55 6.95 -14.92
C TYR A 184 6.10 6.42 -16.29
N LEU A 185 7.04 6.16 -17.20
CA LEU A 185 6.74 5.72 -18.56
C LEU A 185 6.14 4.32 -18.58
N ASP A 186 6.62 3.41 -17.73
CA ASP A 186 6.04 2.09 -17.55
C ASP A 186 4.61 2.19 -17.02
N THR A 187 4.35 3.09 -16.06
CA THR A 187 2.99 3.32 -15.57
C THR A 187 2.05 3.80 -16.67
N ILE A 188 2.45 4.77 -17.49
CA ILE A 188 1.61 5.24 -18.61
C ILE A 188 1.28 4.10 -19.56
N ARG A 189 2.30 3.36 -19.99
CA ARG A 189 2.15 2.26 -20.94
C ARG A 189 1.32 1.12 -20.37
N THR A 190 1.74 0.56 -19.23
CA THR A 190 1.10 -0.62 -18.62
C THR A 190 -0.31 -0.35 -18.11
N VAL A 191 -0.54 0.80 -17.47
CA VAL A 191 -1.81 1.07 -16.77
C VAL A 191 -2.81 1.80 -17.65
N PHE A 192 -2.36 2.79 -18.44
CA PHE A 192 -3.25 3.73 -19.12
C PHE A 192 -3.34 3.55 -20.63
N GLN A 193 -2.44 2.77 -21.26
CA GLN A 193 -2.46 2.53 -22.71
C GLN A 193 -2.74 1.06 -23.04
N ASP A 194 -1.93 0.15 -22.50
CA ASP A 194 -2.01 -1.28 -22.81
C ASP A 194 -2.99 -1.99 -21.87
N PHE A 195 -3.35 -1.37 -20.74
CA PHE A 195 -4.23 -1.92 -19.70
C PHE A 195 -3.85 -3.35 -19.28
N ASN A 196 -2.54 -3.62 -19.15
CA ASN A 196 -2.01 -4.99 -19.04
C ASN A 196 -2.59 -5.79 -17.88
N LEU A 197 -2.89 -5.13 -16.75
CA LEU A 197 -3.52 -5.79 -15.60
C LEU A 197 -4.94 -6.26 -15.93
N VAL A 198 -5.74 -5.42 -16.60
CA VAL A 198 -7.13 -5.73 -16.98
C VAL A 198 -7.17 -6.80 -18.06
N ASN A 199 -6.23 -6.72 -19.01
CA ASN A 199 -6.13 -7.64 -20.13
C ASN A 199 -5.49 -8.99 -19.75
N GLY A 200 -4.95 -9.13 -18.53
CA GLY A 200 -4.24 -10.33 -18.10
C GLY A 200 -2.98 -10.58 -18.93
N THR A 201 -2.28 -9.52 -19.35
CA THR A 201 -1.07 -9.57 -20.18
C THR A 201 0.15 -9.01 -19.46
N TRP A 202 0.04 -8.76 -18.14
CA TRP A 202 1.11 -8.13 -17.40
C TRP A 202 2.14 -9.16 -16.89
N ASP A 203 3.34 -9.06 -17.42
CA ASP A 203 4.52 -9.74 -16.92
C ASP A 203 5.42 -8.77 -16.12
N VAL A 204 5.95 -9.25 -15.00
CA VAL A 204 6.85 -8.50 -14.10
C VAL A 204 8.20 -9.21 -14.03
N LEU A 205 9.28 -8.45 -14.20
CA LEU A 205 10.64 -8.95 -13.97
C LEU A 205 10.92 -8.98 -12.46
N GLY A 206 11.13 -10.17 -11.90
CA GLY A 206 11.52 -10.39 -10.52
C GLY A 206 12.98 -9.99 -10.25
N VAL A 207 13.31 -9.82 -8.97
CA VAL A 207 14.66 -9.44 -8.52
C VAL A 207 15.73 -10.51 -8.82
N ASP A 208 15.32 -11.75 -9.09
CA ASP A 208 16.16 -12.87 -9.51
C ASP A 208 16.35 -12.92 -11.04
N GLY A 209 15.80 -11.96 -11.78
CA GLY A 209 15.84 -11.89 -13.24
C GLY A 209 14.79 -12.78 -13.92
N LYS A 210 13.90 -13.44 -13.17
CA LYS A 210 12.84 -14.26 -13.74
C LYS A 210 11.63 -13.40 -14.08
N VAL A 211 11.06 -13.62 -15.26
CA VAL A 211 9.78 -12.98 -15.64
C VAL A 211 8.63 -13.81 -15.09
N GLU A 212 7.69 -13.15 -14.42
CA GLU A 212 6.53 -13.78 -13.80
C GLU A 212 5.22 -13.09 -14.22
N HIS A 213 4.21 -13.91 -14.48
CA HIS A 213 2.92 -13.45 -14.94
C HIS A 213 2.02 -13.04 -13.78
N VAL A 214 1.38 -11.87 -13.88
CA VAL A 214 0.47 -11.35 -12.85
C VAL A 214 -0.90 -11.99 -13.01
N CYS A 215 -1.29 -12.84 -12.06
CA CYS A 215 -2.57 -13.56 -12.03
C CYS A 215 -3.45 -13.15 -10.83
N PRO A 216 -4.24 -12.06 -10.90
CA PRO A 216 -5.10 -11.65 -9.78
C PRO A 216 -6.14 -12.69 -9.37
N GLN A 217 -6.55 -13.57 -10.29
CA GLN A 217 -7.44 -14.70 -10.01
C GLN A 217 -6.87 -15.72 -9.03
N ASP A 218 -5.55 -15.73 -8.79
CA ASP A 218 -4.91 -16.65 -7.85
C ASP A 218 -5.09 -16.19 -6.39
N ILE A 219 -5.49 -14.93 -6.16
CA ILE A 219 -5.81 -14.43 -4.83
C ILE A 219 -7.10 -15.08 -4.33
N LYS A 220 -7.03 -15.87 -3.25
CA LYS A 220 -8.20 -16.58 -2.65
C LYS A 220 -8.53 -16.15 -1.22
N THR A 221 -7.51 -15.84 -0.43
CA THR A 221 -7.62 -15.68 1.04
C THR A 221 -7.57 -14.23 1.51
N THR A 222 -7.21 -13.29 0.63
CA THR A 222 -7.15 -11.86 0.94
C THR A 222 -8.49 -11.20 0.69
N ALA A 223 -9.11 -10.64 1.74
CA ALA A 223 -10.36 -9.89 1.60
C ALA A 223 -10.15 -8.55 0.87
N LEU A 224 -11.13 -8.12 0.07
CA LEU A 224 -11.01 -6.93 -0.79
C LEU A 224 -11.97 -5.83 -0.37
N LEU A 225 -11.44 -4.62 -0.22
CA LEU A 225 -12.24 -3.41 -0.05
C LEU A 225 -11.81 -2.38 -1.10
N SER A 226 -12.73 -1.93 -1.95
CA SER A 226 -12.51 -0.77 -2.81
C SER A 226 -13.24 0.47 -2.28
N VAL A 227 -12.61 1.64 -2.40
CA VAL A 227 -13.18 2.93 -2.00
C VAL A 227 -13.04 3.91 -3.17
N GLU A 228 -14.15 4.51 -3.58
CA GLU A 228 -14.23 5.53 -4.63
C GLU A 228 -14.97 6.78 -4.14
N GLY A 229 -14.71 7.93 -4.75
CA GLY A 229 -15.47 9.15 -4.51
C GLY A 229 -16.50 9.37 -5.62
N GLU A 230 -17.74 9.72 -5.26
CA GLU A 230 -18.82 9.99 -6.24
C GLU A 230 -18.43 11.11 -7.24
N LEU A 231 -17.61 12.06 -6.79
CA LEU A 231 -17.17 13.22 -7.57
C LEU A 231 -15.66 13.17 -7.87
N ASP A 232 -15.05 11.98 -7.85
CA ASP A 232 -13.63 11.80 -8.16
C ASP A 232 -13.36 12.11 -9.64
N ASP A 233 -12.56 13.16 -9.89
CA ASP A 233 -12.18 13.63 -11.21
C ASP A 233 -10.77 13.19 -11.63
N ILE A 234 -10.12 12.33 -10.84
CA ILE A 234 -8.80 11.75 -11.11
C ILE A 234 -8.96 10.27 -11.48
N SER A 235 -9.55 9.48 -10.58
CA SER A 235 -9.87 8.08 -10.77
C SER A 235 -11.38 7.93 -10.82
N GLY A 236 -11.91 7.89 -12.04
CA GLY A 236 -13.35 7.89 -12.28
C GLY A 236 -14.06 6.70 -11.65
N SER A 237 -15.39 6.83 -11.51
CA SER A 237 -16.25 5.78 -10.97
C SER A 237 -16.04 4.45 -11.72
N GLY A 238 -15.87 3.37 -10.95
CA GLY A 238 -15.65 2.03 -11.46
C GLY A 238 -14.20 1.63 -11.67
N GLN A 239 -13.24 2.58 -11.72
CA GLN A 239 -11.83 2.25 -11.97
C GLN A 239 -11.22 1.43 -10.83
N THR A 240 -11.48 1.78 -9.57
CA THR A 240 -11.01 1.04 -8.39
C THR A 240 -11.91 -0.17 -8.11
N ALA A 241 -13.21 -0.04 -8.33
CA ALA A 241 -14.19 -1.10 -8.12
C ALA A 241 -13.93 -2.33 -9.01
N ALA A 242 -13.27 -2.15 -10.16
CA ALA A 242 -12.85 -3.23 -11.06
C ALA A 242 -12.02 -4.35 -10.39
N VAL A 243 -11.37 -4.07 -9.25
CA VAL A 243 -10.64 -5.09 -8.47
C VAL A 243 -11.50 -6.32 -8.14
N HIS A 244 -12.81 -6.13 -7.93
CA HIS A 244 -13.75 -7.18 -7.55
C HIS A 244 -14.10 -8.13 -8.70
N GLU A 245 -13.93 -7.68 -9.93
CA GLU A 245 -14.09 -8.47 -11.15
C GLU A 245 -12.77 -9.19 -11.48
N ILE A 246 -11.66 -8.46 -11.44
CA ILE A 246 -10.32 -8.95 -11.77
C ILE A 246 -9.86 -10.03 -10.78
N CYS A 247 -10.10 -9.86 -9.48
CA CYS A 247 -9.78 -10.85 -8.45
C CYS A 247 -10.88 -11.91 -8.31
N SER A 248 -11.18 -12.61 -9.41
CA SER A 248 -12.27 -13.62 -9.49
C SER A 248 -12.10 -14.79 -8.51
N GLY A 249 -10.89 -15.00 -7.97
CA GLY A 249 -10.62 -16.00 -6.96
C GLY A 249 -11.09 -15.68 -5.55
N VAL A 250 -11.39 -14.41 -5.24
CA VAL A 250 -11.83 -14.00 -3.91
C VAL A 250 -13.34 -14.17 -3.81
N ASP A 251 -13.80 -14.87 -2.77
CA ASP A 251 -15.23 -15.08 -2.54
C ASP A 251 -15.99 -13.74 -2.42
N LYS A 252 -17.20 -13.66 -3.00
CA LYS A 252 -17.99 -12.42 -3.00
C LYS A 252 -18.37 -11.93 -1.59
N SER A 253 -18.47 -12.83 -0.60
CA SER A 253 -18.67 -12.45 0.81
C SER A 253 -17.44 -11.77 1.45
N MET A 254 -16.27 -11.90 0.81
CA MET A 254 -15.01 -11.26 1.18
C MET A 254 -14.75 -9.94 0.46
N GLN A 255 -15.64 -9.55 -0.44
CA GLN A 255 -15.54 -8.34 -1.25
C GLN A 255 -16.49 -7.26 -0.74
N GLN A 256 -16.02 -6.02 -0.65
CA GLN A 256 -16.82 -4.86 -0.31
C GLN A 256 -16.41 -3.67 -1.18
N HIS A 257 -17.39 -2.87 -1.60
CA HIS A 257 -17.17 -1.62 -2.32
C HIS A 257 -17.86 -0.47 -1.58
N ILE A 258 -17.19 0.68 -1.51
CA ILE A 258 -17.71 1.92 -0.92
C ILE A 258 -17.59 3.03 -1.96
N GLU A 259 -18.72 3.62 -2.34
CA GLU A 259 -18.76 4.89 -3.05
C GLU A 259 -19.13 6.01 -2.06
N VAL A 260 -18.24 6.99 -1.90
CA VAL A 260 -18.37 8.04 -0.89
C VAL A 260 -19.07 9.24 -1.50
N LYS A 261 -20.35 9.41 -1.13
CA LYS A 261 -21.20 10.49 -1.64
C LYS A 261 -20.59 11.89 -1.41
N GLY A 262 -20.57 12.67 -2.48
CA GLY A 262 -20.03 14.02 -2.54
C GLY A 262 -18.53 14.14 -2.28
N ALA A 263 -17.77 13.03 -2.21
CA ALA A 263 -16.31 13.08 -2.13
C ALA A 263 -15.71 13.19 -3.53
N GLY A 264 -14.81 14.16 -3.72
CA GLY A 264 -13.79 14.08 -4.78
C GLY A 264 -12.62 13.21 -4.32
N HIS A 265 -11.57 13.12 -5.15
CA HIS A 265 -10.43 12.22 -4.91
C HIS A 265 -9.80 12.33 -3.52
N TYR A 266 -9.45 13.54 -3.07
CA TYR A 266 -8.84 13.72 -1.75
C TYR A 266 -9.82 13.44 -0.60
N GLY A 267 -11.12 13.58 -0.84
CA GLY A 267 -12.15 13.38 0.17
C GLY A 267 -12.26 11.94 0.67
N ILE A 268 -11.76 10.97 -0.10
CA ILE A 268 -11.78 9.56 0.30
C ILE A 268 -10.62 9.18 1.23
N PHE A 269 -9.55 9.98 1.35
CA PHE A 269 -8.41 9.69 2.24
C PHE A 269 -7.95 10.86 3.12
N ALA A 270 -8.57 12.03 2.99
CA ALA A 270 -8.31 13.20 3.82
C ALA A 270 -9.58 13.99 4.19
N GLY A 271 -9.45 14.91 5.14
CA GLY A 271 -10.53 15.82 5.54
C GLY A 271 -11.65 15.17 6.36
N ARG A 272 -12.85 15.79 6.32
CA ARG A 272 -14.00 15.38 7.13
C ARG A 272 -14.58 14.04 6.68
N ARG A 273 -14.81 13.87 5.37
CA ARG A 273 -15.39 12.65 4.80
C ARG A 273 -14.54 11.41 5.10
N TRP A 274 -13.21 11.53 5.02
CA TRP A 274 -12.31 10.48 5.51
C TRP A 274 -12.57 10.10 6.96
N ARG A 275 -12.60 11.08 7.87
CA ARG A 275 -12.74 10.83 9.33
C ARG A 275 -14.11 10.27 9.70
N GLU A 276 -15.17 10.76 9.09
CA GLU A 276 -16.56 10.47 9.48
C GLU A 276 -17.19 9.34 8.67
N MET A 277 -16.78 9.12 7.42
CA MET A 277 -17.42 8.16 6.51
C MET A 277 -16.51 7.00 6.12
N VAL A 278 -15.27 7.27 5.70
CA VAL A 278 -14.41 6.24 5.10
C VAL A 278 -13.64 5.44 6.13
N TYR A 279 -12.87 6.12 6.99
CA TYR A 279 -12.00 5.45 7.96
C TYR A 279 -12.77 4.53 8.93
N PRO A 280 -13.96 4.88 9.45
CA PRO A 280 -14.73 3.95 10.29
C PRO A 280 -15.07 2.63 9.58
N GLN A 281 -15.34 2.67 8.26
CA GLN A 281 -15.62 1.49 7.47
C GLN A 281 -14.35 0.66 7.22
N ILE A 282 -13.23 1.31 6.89
CA ILE A 282 -11.92 0.64 6.77
C ILE A 282 -11.52 -0.04 8.08
N LYS A 283 -11.67 0.66 9.21
CA LYS A 283 -11.39 0.10 10.54
C LYS A 283 -12.26 -1.14 10.81
N THR A 284 -13.56 -1.05 10.55
CA THR A 284 -14.49 -2.18 10.71
C THR A 284 -14.10 -3.36 9.83
N PHE A 285 -13.73 -3.08 8.57
CA PHE A 285 -13.29 -4.09 7.62
C PHE A 285 -11.99 -4.78 8.07
N ILE A 286 -10.98 -4.02 8.50
CA ILE A 286 -9.72 -4.57 9.03
C ILE A 286 -10.01 -5.46 10.25
N LEU A 287 -10.78 -4.98 11.22
CA LEU A 287 -11.14 -5.76 12.41
C LEU A 287 -11.87 -7.06 12.07
N LYS A 288 -12.80 -7.03 11.10
CA LYS A 288 -13.52 -8.23 10.64
C LYS A 288 -12.59 -9.35 10.14
N TYR A 289 -11.46 -9.00 9.52
CA TYR A 289 -10.50 -9.98 8.97
C TYR A 289 -9.27 -10.20 9.85
N GLN A 290 -9.11 -9.42 10.92
CA GLN A 290 -8.06 -9.63 11.92
C GLN A 290 -8.30 -10.93 12.71
N ASP A 291 -9.56 -11.23 13.05
CA ASP A 291 -9.94 -12.29 14.01
C ASP A 291 -10.20 -13.68 13.39
N LYS A 292 -10.34 -13.76 12.06
CA LYS A 292 -10.63 -15.03 11.36
C LYS A 292 -9.48 -16.05 11.40
N LEU A 293 -8.26 -15.63 11.77
CA LEU A 293 -7.10 -16.53 11.89
C LEU A 293 -6.77 -16.91 13.33
N THR A 294 -7.04 -16.05 14.32
CA THR A 294 -6.90 -16.41 15.75
C THR A 294 -7.87 -17.52 16.14
N SER A 295 -9.05 -17.52 15.53
CA SER A 295 -10.06 -18.56 15.74
C SER A 295 -9.74 -19.87 14.97
N ALA A 296 -9.18 -19.81 13.76
CA ALA A 296 -8.76 -21.00 13.03
C ALA A 296 -7.59 -21.75 13.71
N THR A 297 -6.59 -21.03 14.24
CA THR A 297 -5.47 -21.64 14.99
C THR A 297 -5.91 -22.16 16.37
N ALA A 298 -6.83 -21.48 17.06
CA ALA A 298 -7.40 -21.99 18.31
C ALA A 298 -8.17 -23.29 18.10
N THR A 299 -8.96 -23.37 17.01
CA THR A 299 -9.76 -24.56 16.70
C THR A 299 -8.87 -25.76 16.37
N GLU A 300 -7.81 -25.59 15.57
CA GLU A 300 -6.85 -26.68 15.27
C GLU A 300 -6.08 -27.17 16.50
N THR A 301 -5.78 -26.28 17.44
CA THR A 301 -5.11 -26.65 18.70
C THR A 301 -6.06 -27.45 19.61
N GLU A 302 -7.35 -27.10 19.62
CA GLU A 302 -8.37 -27.79 20.41
C GLU A 302 -8.75 -29.17 19.82
N THR A 303 -8.79 -29.33 18.49
CA THR A 303 -8.96 -30.65 17.85
C THR A 303 -7.74 -31.55 17.99
N ALA A 304 -6.52 -31.00 18.02
CA ALA A 304 -5.29 -31.76 18.24
C ALA A 304 -5.17 -32.27 19.69
N LEU A 305 -5.66 -31.51 20.67
CA LEU A 305 -5.73 -31.93 22.09
C LEU A 305 -6.86 -32.93 22.37
N ALA A 306 -7.92 -32.96 21.56
CA ALA A 306 -9.05 -33.86 21.74
C ALA A 306 -8.87 -35.27 21.14
N THR A 307 -7.80 -35.52 20.37
CA THR A 307 -7.63 -36.76 19.57
C THR A 307 -6.47 -37.66 20.00
N THR A 308 -5.84 -37.44 21.15
CA THR A 308 -4.83 -38.38 21.68
C THR A 308 -5.44 -39.31 22.74
N PRO A 309 -5.61 -40.63 22.49
CA PRO A 309 -5.88 -41.57 23.56
C PRO A 309 -4.60 -41.76 24.37
N ALA A 310 -4.66 -41.50 25.67
CA ALA A 310 -3.55 -41.76 26.58
C ALA A 310 -3.21 -43.27 26.61
N PRO A 311 -1.94 -43.68 26.41
CA PRO A 311 -1.56 -45.07 26.60
C PRO A 311 -1.43 -45.38 28.09
N ALA A 312 -2.17 -46.38 28.54
CA ALA A 312 -2.00 -46.98 29.86
C ALA A 312 -0.67 -47.74 29.91
N ALA A 313 0.25 -47.33 30.79
CA ALA A 313 1.45 -48.10 31.09
C ALA A 313 1.78 -48.06 32.60
N THR A 314 1.64 -49.25 33.16
CA THR A 314 2.10 -49.83 34.43
C THR A 314 3.32 -49.19 35.12
N LEU A 315 3.13 -48.88 36.40
CA LEU A 315 4.18 -48.57 37.38
C LEU A 315 5.04 -49.82 37.67
N LYS A 316 6.36 -49.70 37.49
CA LYS A 316 7.36 -50.49 38.23
C LYS A 316 8.31 -49.54 38.94
N ALA A 317 8.38 -49.70 40.25
CA ALA A 317 9.28 -49.00 41.14
C ALA A 317 10.72 -49.54 41.03
N SER A 318 11.70 -48.64 41.12
CA SER A 318 13.01 -48.96 41.70
C SER A 318 13.58 -47.71 42.36
N ALA A 319 14.28 -47.91 43.48
CA ALA A 319 14.51 -46.96 44.55
C ALA A 319 15.92 -46.33 44.54
N GLN A 320 16.07 -45.32 45.40
CA GLN A 320 17.31 -44.80 46.03
C GLN A 320 18.23 -43.92 45.15
N ALA A 321 18.89 -42.86 45.64
CA ALA A 321 19.10 -42.32 46.98
C ALA A 321 19.31 -40.80 46.97
N ALA A 322 19.13 -40.18 48.14
CA ALA A 322 19.22 -38.76 48.43
C ALA A 322 20.66 -38.23 48.59
N ALA A 323 20.86 -36.94 48.29
CA ALA A 323 21.85 -36.09 48.97
C ALA A 323 21.34 -34.63 49.05
N LYS A 324 21.50 -34.04 50.24
CA LYS A 324 20.96 -32.76 50.73
C LYS A 324 21.76 -31.52 50.26
N PRO A 325 21.21 -30.29 50.45
CA PRO A 325 21.72 -29.04 49.88
C PRO A 325 22.73 -28.34 50.80
N ALA A 326 23.62 -27.52 50.21
CA ALA A 326 24.48 -26.59 50.93
C ALA A 326 24.16 -25.13 50.58
N THR A 327 24.14 -24.32 51.62
CA THR A 327 23.59 -22.98 51.78
C THR A 327 24.47 -21.83 51.28
N ALA A 328 23.79 -20.70 51.08
CA ALA A 328 24.21 -19.35 50.72
C ALA A 328 25.49 -18.76 51.38
N ARG A 329 26.14 -17.82 50.67
CA ARG A 329 26.78 -16.65 51.29
C ARG A 329 26.78 -15.41 50.39
N ALA A 330 26.59 -14.26 51.03
CA ALA A 330 26.33 -12.95 50.46
C ALA A 330 27.60 -12.15 50.06
N LYS A 331 27.33 -11.06 49.30
CA LYS A 331 28.19 -10.03 48.68
C LYS A 331 29.23 -9.35 49.62
N PRO A 332 30.16 -8.57 49.02
CA PRO A 332 30.02 -7.12 49.17
C PRO A 332 30.22 -6.28 47.88
N LYS A 333 29.69 -5.06 47.95
CA LYS A 333 29.79 -3.93 47.01
C LYS A 333 31.22 -3.38 46.92
N VAL A 334 31.62 -2.89 45.74
CA VAL A 334 32.60 -1.79 45.62
C VAL A 334 32.06 -0.77 44.61
N ALA A 335 32.16 0.50 45.01
CA ALA A 335 31.74 1.68 44.26
C ALA A 335 32.95 2.40 43.64
N THR A 336 32.65 3.19 42.60
CA THR A 336 33.31 4.43 42.12
C THR A 336 34.74 4.39 41.56
N ARG A 337 34.92 4.86 40.31
CA ARG A 337 35.41 6.23 40.03
C ARG A 337 35.28 6.65 38.57
N LYS A 338 34.92 7.93 38.41
CA LYS A 338 35.03 8.77 37.20
C LYS A 338 36.47 8.88 36.70
N LYS A 339 36.64 9.00 35.39
CA LYS A 339 37.36 10.11 34.75
C LYS A 339 36.74 10.42 33.41
#